data_AF-A0A1S3PAH5-F1
#
_entry.id   AF-A0A1S3PAH5-F1
#
_cell.length_a   1.000
_cell.length_b   1.000
_cell.length_c   1.000
_cell.angle_alpha   90.00
_cell.angle_beta   90.00
_cell.angle_gamma   90.00
#
_symmetry.space_group_name_H-M   'P 1'
#
loop_
_entity.id
_entity.type
_entity.pdbx_description
1 polymer ?
#
loop_
_entity_poly.entity_id
_entity_poly.type
_entity_poly.pdbx_seq_one_letter_code
_entity_poly.pdbx_strand_id
1 'polypeptide(L)'
;MSSKAKKIYEHFIKAEAPKEINIDYHTREQIKRAVKNPTLQCFDDAQKIVYGLMERDSYPRFLRSDIYRSLLDSLAADAVKG
;
A
#
# COMPACT_ATOMS: atom_id res chain seq x y z
N MET A 1 17.11 -11.53 14.71
CA MET A 1 16.29 -10.39 14.22
C MET A 1 15.77 -10.72 12.82
N SER A 2 14.45 -10.64 12.56
CA SER A 2 13.88 -10.86 11.22
C SER A 2 14.11 -9.65 10.32
N SER A 3 14.55 -9.86 9.07
CA SER A 3 14.80 -8.77 8.12
C SER A 3 13.51 -8.02 7.76
N LYS A 4 13.63 -6.74 7.36
CA LYS A 4 12.46 -5.93 6.95
C LYS A 4 11.67 -6.61 5.82
N ALA A 5 12.37 -7.22 4.86
CA ALA A 5 11.73 -7.97 3.77
C ALA A 5 10.88 -9.14 4.27
N LYS A 6 11.38 -9.93 5.24
CA LYS A 6 10.60 -11.02 5.85
C LYS A 6 9.37 -10.49 6.58
N LYS A 7 9.48 -9.38 7.31
CA LYS A 7 8.33 -8.76 7.98
C LYS A 7 7.27 -8.30 6.98
N ILE A 8 7.66 -7.63 5.90
CA ILE A 8 6.74 -7.20 4.84
C ILE A 8 6.05 -8.41 4.20
N TYR A 9 6.82 -9.46 3.89
CA TYR A 9 6.27 -10.69 3.30
C TYR A 9 5.19 -11.32 4.19
N GLU A 10 5.47 -11.55 5.47
CA GLU A 10 4.52 -12.19 6.40
C GLU A 10 3.27 -11.35 6.67
N HIS A 11 3.36 -10.01 6.61
CA HIS A 11 2.23 -9.15 6.94
C HIS A 11 1.34 -8.81 5.73
N PHE A 12 1.92 -8.74 4.54
CA PHE A 12 1.23 -8.21 3.36
C PHE A 12 1.19 -9.17 2.17
N ILE A 13 2.18 -10.05 1.99
CA ILE A 13 2.33 -10.83 0.74
C ILE A 13 1.88 -12.29 0.89
N LYS A 14 2.18 -12.91 2.03
CA LYS A 14 1.86 -14.31 2.29
C LYS A 14 0.35 -14.52 2.17
N ALA A 15 -0.06 -15.67 1.64
CA ALA A 15 -1.46 -16.06 1.68
C ALA A 15 -1.97 -16.09 3.12
N GLU A 16 -3.15 -15.54 3.34
CA GLU A 16 -3.81 -15.42 4.64
C GLU A 16 -3.04 -14.50 5.61
N ALA A 17 -2.20 -13.62 5.07
CA ALA A 17 -1.53 -12.61 5.87
C ALA A 17 -2.56 -11.64 6.49
N PRO A 18 -2.30 -11.11 7.70
CA PRO A 18 -3.26 -10.25 8.40
C PRO A 18 -3.61 -8.96 7.63
N LYS A 19 -2.75 -8.52 6.71
CA LYS A 19 -2.97 -7.38 5.82
C LYS A 19 -2.68 -7.75 4.37
N GLU A 20 -3.06 -8.97 3.97
CA GLU A 20 -2.84 -9.46 2.61
C GLU A 20 -3.29 -8.44 1.56
N ILE A 21 -2.38 -8.10 0.65
CA ILE A 21 -2.67 -7.17 -0.44
C ILE A 21 -3.23 -7.93 -1.66
N ASN A 22 -4.07 -7.25 -2.43
CA ASN A 22 -4.66 -7.82 -3.64
C ASN A 22 -3.63 -7.83 -4.80
N ILE A 23 -2.89 -8.93 -4.90
CA ILE A 23 -1.94 -9.21 -6.00
C ILE A 23 -2.16 -10.62 -6.54
N ASP A 24 -1.82 -10.83 -7.82
CA ASP A 24 -1.96 -12.15 -8.45
C ASP A 24 -0.98 -13.19 -7.88
N TYR A 25 -1.29 -14.45 -8.17
CA TYR A 25 -0.49 -15.60 -7.72
C TYR A 25 0.96 -15.54 -8.22
N HIS A 26 1.17 -15.09 -9.46
CA HIS A 26 2.50 -15.07 -10.08
C HIS A 26 3.42 -14.09 -9.36
N THR A 27 2.96 -12.85 -9.15
CA THR A 27 3.66 -11.79 -8.42
C THR A 27 4.01 -12.26 -7.01
N ARG A 28 3.06 -12.90 -6.32
CA ARG A 28 3.27 -13.42 -4.97
C ARG A 28 4.39 -14.46 -4.90
N GLU A 29 4.40 -15.42 -5.83
CA GLU A 29 5.43 -16.46 -5.86
C GLU A 29 6.81 -15.91 -6.25
N GLN A 30 6.87 -14.90 -7.12
CA GLN A 30 8.12 -14.20 -7.41
C GLN A 30 8.69 -13.53 -6.15
N ILE A 31 7.86 -12.79 -5.40
CA ILE A 31 8.28 -12.13 -4.16
C ILE A 31 8.71 -13.16 -3.10
N LYS A 32 7.98 -14.26 -2.95
CA LYS A 32 8.34 -15.36 -2.03
C LYS A 32 9.75 -15.90 -2.30
N ARG A 33 10.17 -15.97 -3.56
CA ARG A 33 11.55 -16.37 -3.94
C ARG A 33 12.55 -15.25 -3.66
N ALA A 34 12.21 -14.01 -4.03
CA ALA A 34 13.09 -12.85 -3.85
C ALA A 34 13.41 -12.58 -2.36
N VAL A 35 12.43 -12.76 -1.47
CA VAL A 35 12.59 -12.54 -0.02
C VAL A 35 13.55 -13.55 0.64
N LYS A 36 13.91 -14.66 -0.03
CA LYS A 36 14.97 -15.56 0.45
C LYS A 36 16.34 -14.88 0.44
N ASN A 37 16.61 -14.05 -0.58
CA ASN A 37 17.82 -13.24 -0.73
C ASN A 37 17.42 -11.79 -1.04
N PRO A 38 17.02 -11.01 -0.01
CA PRO A 38 16.38 -9.72 -0.22
C PRO A 38 17.25 -8.71 -0.96
N THR A 39 16.66 -8.09 -1.98
CA THR A 39 17.15 -6.90 -2.67
C THR A 39 16.25 -5.70 -2.38
N LEU A 40 16.68 -4.50 -2.75
CA LEU A 40 15.85 -3.31 -2.62
C LEU A 40 14.59 -3.38 -3.50
N GLN A 41 14.66 -4.12 -4.61
CA GLN A 41 13.58 -4.25 -5.61
C GLN A 41 12.62 -5.42 -5.34
N CYS A 42 12.74 -6.10 -4.19
CA CYS A 42 11.95 -7.30 -3.87
C CYS A 42 10.42 -7.11 -3.97
N PHE A 43 9.92 -5.88 -3.87
CA PHE A 43 8.48 -5.59 -3.80
C PHE A 43 8.02 -4.58 -4.86
N ASP A 44 8.88 -4.19 -5.80
CA ASP A 44 8.59 -3.09 -6.74
C ASP A 44 7.32 -3.37 -7.55
N ASP A 45 7.15 -4.60 -8.05
CA ASP A 45 6.00 -4.94 -8.87
C ASP A 45 4.71 -5.02 -8.06
N ALA A 46 4.75 -5.58 -6.85
CA ALA A 46 3.60 -5.52 -5.94
C ALA A 46 3.24 -4.08 -5.56
N GLN A 47 4.24 -3.22 -5.33
CA GLN A 47 4.00 -1.81 -5.01
C GLN A 47 3.33 -1.08 -6.18
N LYS A 48 3.78 -1.30 -7.42
CA LYS A 48 3.13 -0.74 -8.63
C LYS A 48 1.68 -1.20 -8.76
N ILE A 49 1.41 -2.48 -8.55
CA ILE A 49 0.06 -3.05 -8.63
C ILE A 49 -0.85 -2.40 -7.58
N VAL A 50 -0.43 -2.38 -6.31
CA VAL A 50 -1.24 -1.80 -5.23
C VAL A 50 -1.45 -0.31 -5.44
N TYR A 51 -0.42 0.42 -5.88
CA TYR A 51 -0.53 1.83 -6.23
C TYR A 51 -1.61 2.06 -7.30
N GLY A 52 -1.53 1.34 -8.43
CA GLY A 52 -2.52 1.44 -9.50
C GLY A 52 -3.94 1.05 -9.05
N LEU A 53 -4.07 0.08 -8.14
CA LEU A 53 -5.35 -0.30 -7.55
C LEU A 53 -5.93 0.84 -6.70
N MET A 54 -5.11 1.46 -5.86
CA MET A 54 -5.51 2.60 -5.04
C MET A 54 -5.88 3.79 -5.91
N GLU A 55 -5.06 4.12 -6.90
CA GLU A 55 -5.27 5.25 -7.82
C GLU A 55 -6.59 5.12 -8.59
N ARG A 56 -6.96 3.90 -9.02
CA ARG A 56 -8.17 3.67 -9.82
C ARG A 56 -9.46 3.57 -9.00
N ASP A 57 -9.39 3.12 -7.76
CA ASP A 57 -10.58 2.82 -6.95
C ASP A 57 -10.64 3.65 -5.66
N SER A 58 -9.70 3.41 -4.74
CA SER A 58 -9.73 4.04 -3.42
C SER A 58 -9.56 5.56 -3.47
N TYR A 59 -8.68 6.06 -4.34
CA TYR A 59 -8.32 7.47 -4.39
C TYR A 59 -9.46 8.37 -4.92
N PRO A 60 -10.15 8.05 -6.03
CA PRO A 60 -11.30 8.83 -6.47
C PRO A 60 -12.44 8.82 -5.44
N ARG A 61 -12.62 7.71 -4.71
CA ARG A 61 -13.60 7.62 -3.61
C ARG A 61 -13.18 8.49 -2.43
N PHE A 62 -11.89 8.49 -2.07
CA PHE A 62 -11.33 9.35 -1.03
C PHE A 62 -11.58 10.83 -1.33
N LEU A 63 -11.30 11.30 -2.55
CA LEU A 63 -11.52 12.70 -2.94
C LEU A 63 -12.99 13.14 -2.87
N ARG A 64 -13.94 12.20 -2.98
CA ARG A 64 -15.39 12.48 -2.84
C ARG A 64 -15.90 12.26 -1.41
N SER A 65 -15.10 11.68 -0.53
CA SER A 65 -15.51 11.31 0.83
C SER A 65 -15.55 12.54 1.75
N ASP A 66 -16.35 12.43 2.80
CA ASP A 66 -16.43 13.48 3.83
C ASP A 66 -15.10 13.64 4.57
N ILE A 67 -14.28 12.59 4.65
CA ILE A 67 -12.92 12.66 5.24
C ILE A 67 -12.08 13.72 4.51
N TYR A 68 -12.08 13.69 3.18
CA TYR A 68 -11.31 14.65 2.39
C TYR A 68 -11.94 16.05 2.43
N ARG A 69 -13.27 16.15 2.41
CA ARG A 69 -13.97 17.44 2.55
C ARG A 69 -13.68 18.11 3.88
N SER A 70 -13.80 17.38 5.00
CA SER A 70 -13.48 17.90 6.33
C SER A 70 -12.02 18.34 6.45
N LEU A 71 -11.09 17.64 5.79
CA LEU A 71 -9.70 18.09 5.69
C LEU A 71 -9.59 19.44 4.97
N LEU A 72 -10.24 19.62 3.83
CA LEU A 72 -10.24 20.89 3.10
C LEU A 72 -10.85 22.04 3.92
N ASP A 73 -11.97 21.78 4.58
CA ASP A 73 -12.63 22.79 5.42
C ASP A 73 -11.73 23.20 6.60
N SER A 74 -11.03 22.25 7.22
CA SER A 74 -10.08 22.54 8.30
C SER A 74 -8.91 23.40 7.81
N LEU A 75 -8.34 23.08 6.65
CA LEU A 75 -7.23 23.84 6.05
C LEU A 75 -7.66 25.26 5.66
N ALA A 76 -8.88 25.42 5.13
CA ALA A 76 -9.43 26.73 4.82
C ALA A 76 -9.65 27.57 6.08
N ALA A 77 -10.15 26.97 7.17
CA ALA A 77 -10.35 27.67 8.43
C ALA A 77 -9.02 28.12 9.08
N ASP A 78 -7.95 27.33 8.94
CA ASP A 78 -6.63 27.69 9.45
C ASP A 78 -5.97 28.81 8.63
N ALA A 79 -6.19 28.83 7.31
CA ALA A 79 -5.68 29.89 6.43
C ALA A 79 -6.31 31.27 6.68
N VAL A 80 -7.52 31.32 7.26
CA VAL A 80 -8.23 32.57 7.59
C VAL A 80 -7.83 33.12 8.98
N LYS A 81 -7.15 32.32 9.81
CA LYS A 81 -6.74 32.69 11.17
C LYS A 81 -5.30 33.25 11.25
N GLY A 82 -4.53 33.18 10.17
CA GLY A 82 -3.19 33.77 10.06
C GLY A 82 -3.23 35.13 9.38
#